data_AF-A0A7Y3ULN2-F1
#
_entry.id   AF-A0A7Y3ULN2-F1
#
_cell.length_a   1.000
_cell.length_b   1.000
_cell.length_c   1.000
_cell.angle_alpha   90.00
_cell.angle_beta   90.00
_cell.angle_gamma   90.00
#
_symmetry.space_group_name_H-M   'P 1'
#
loop_
_entity.id
_entity.type
_entity.pdbx_description
1 polymer ?
#
loop_
_entity_poly.entity_id
_entity_poly.type
_entity_poly.pdbx_seq_one_letter_code
_entity_poly.pdbx_strand_id
1 'polypeptide(L)'
;MRINKTTIESTLKQVEDQLKDNKELPSDVQLLFKLLVLIIKVLVDRIPKKKAPKDKEKPGKEDASIKELLDATGERTKLEKLQEENERLKAELDGLKIQAVNRESNKPSSKQPEWEAKGVGNDQKGDRRGRGKKKRNGAGNKRKTKEPTIKAKEKLVCCTNCGKDLSRVVPLKDSNTRIIEDISEVSEPEVIEVEQEKKYCPGCQQVVTAKSELALPKSDIGLNLTTLICYLWVSLGIPFTRLSRYLKDFFCLR
;
A
#
# COMPACT_ATOMS: atom_id res chain seq x y z
N MET A 1 12.07 4.61 -8.42
CA MET A 1 13.51 4.37 -8.59
C MET A 1 13.71 3.22 -9.57
N ARG A 2 14.36 3.44 -10.72
CA ARG A 2 14.78 2.34 -11.61
C ARG A 2 16.26 2.09 -11.36
N ILE A 3 16.58 0.98 -10.70
CA ILE A 3 17.97 0.59 -10.39
C ILE A 3 18.61 0.04 -11.68
N ASN A 4 19.80 0.53 -12.03
CA ASN A 4 20.51 0.11 -13.25
C ASN A 4 21.15 -1.27 -13.04
N LYS A 5 21.18 -2.13 -14.07
CA LYS A 5 21.76 -3.49 -14.02
C LYS A 5 23.22 -3.46 -13.55
N THR A 6 23.99 -2.48 -14.01
CA THR A 6 25.40 -2.29 -13.61
C THR A 6 25.56 -1.98 -12.13
N THR A 7 24.62 -1.25 -11.52
CA THR A 7 24.62 -0.96 -10.08
C THR A 7 24.32 -2.22 -9.26
N ILE A 8 23.42 -3.08 -9.75
CA ILE A 8 23.11 -4.35 -9.06
C ILE A 8 24.32 -5.29 -9.13
N GLU A 9 24.97 -5.39 -10.30
CA GLU A 9 26.17 -6.19 -10.49
C GLU A 9 27.33 -5.73 -9.60
N SER A 10 27.56 -4.41 -9.46
CA SER A 10 28.61 -3.89 -8.58
C SER A 10 28.33 -4.20 -7.10
N THR A 11 27.06 -4.12 -6.69
CA THR A 11 26.65 -4.39 -5.31
C THR A 11 26.78 -5.88 -4.97
N LEU A 12 26.39 -6.77 -5.90
CA LEU A 12 26.57 -8.20 -5.73
C LEU A 12 28.04 -8.60 -5.59
N LYS A 13 28.92 -7.97 -6.38
CA LYS A 13 30.37 -8.19 -6.27
C LYS A 13 30.91 -7.78 -4.89
N GLN A 14 30.48 -6.63 -4.36
CA GLN A 14 30.85 -6.18 -3.02
C GLN A 14 30.41 -7.17 -1.94
N VAL A 15 29.20 -7.71 -2.04
CA VAL A 15 28.68 -8.72 -1.09
C VAL A 15 29.49 -10.04 -1.20
N GLU A 16 29.85 -10.47 -2.41
CA GLU A 16 30.68 -11.66 -2.61
C GLU A 16 32.09 -11.51 -2.03
N ASP A 17 32.69 -10.33 -2.15
CA ASP A 17 34.01 -10.06 -1.61
C ASP A 17 33.97 -9.99 -0.07
N GLN A 18 32.94 -9.36 0.51
CA GLN A 18 32.70 -9.39 1.96
C GLN A 18 32.49 -10.80 2.51
N LEU A 19 31.83 -11.69 1.76
CA LEU A 19 31.63 -13.09 2.16
C LEU A 19 32.92 -13.94 2.10
N LYS A 20 33.91 -13.56 1.29
CA LYS A 20 35.21 -14.26 1.23
C LYS A 20 36.10 -13.89 2.42
N ASP A 21 36.03 -12.65 2.87
CA ASP A 21 36.87 -12.13 3.94
C ASP A 21 36.36 -12.53 5.33
N ASN A 22 35.07 -12.85 5.46
CA ASN A 22 34.42 -13.13 6.74
C ASN A 22 34.44 -14.63 7.10
N LYS A 23 35.57 -15.11 7.64
CA LYS A 23 35.77 -16.52 8.06
C LYS A 23 34.99 -16.93 9.31
N GLU A 24 34.35 -16.00 10.00
CA GLU A 24 33.66 -16.24 11.28
C GLU A 24 32.21 -16.74 11.12
N LEU A 25 31.63 -16.73 9.92
CA LEU A 25 30.27 -17.22 9.71
C LEU A 25 30.19 -18.75 9.65
N PRO A 26 29.18 -19.37 10.29
CA PRO A 26 28.91 -20.80 10.15
C PRO A 26 28.75 -21.23 8.69
N SER A 27 29.27 -22.42 8.35
CA SER A 27 29.22 -23.05 7.01
C SER A 27 27.86 -22.91 6.32
N ASP A 28 26.78 -23.20 7.05
CA ASP A 28 25.43 -23.27 6.50
C ASP A 28 24.91 -21.88 6.10
N VAL A 29 25.32 -20.85 6.85
CA VAL A 29 24.99 -19.47 6.54
C VAL A 29 25.75 -19.01 5.30
N GLN A 30 27.04 -19.37 5.16
CA GLN A 30 27.80 -19.08 3.94
C GLN A 30 27.18 -19.75 2.70
N LEU A 31 26.66 -20.97 2.85
CA LEU A 31 25.99 -21.70 1.78
C LEU A 31 24.70 -21.00 1.34
N LEU A 32 23.89 -20.55 2.31
CA LEU A 32 22.66 -19.80 2.05
C LEU A 32 22.94 -18.47 1.34
N PHE A 33 23.96 -17.72 1.77
CA PHE A 33 24.35 -16.48 1.10
C PHE A 33 24.82 -16.72 -0.34
N LYS A 34 25.64 -17.75 -0.58
CA LYS A 34 26.07 -18.14 -1.94
C LYS A 34 24.88 -18.49 -2.83
N LEU A 35 23.91 -19.26 -2.30
CA LEU A 35 22.70 -19.63 -3.03
C LEU A 35 21.85 -18.40 -3.36
N LEU A 36 21.71 -17.47 -2.42
CA LEU A 36 20.92 -16.25 -2.58
C LEU A 36 21.55 -15.32 -3.64
N VAL A 37 22.88 -15.17 -3.64
CA VAL A 37 23.61 -14.43 -4.68
C VAL A 37 23.42 -15.07 -6.07
N LEU A 38 23.48 -16.40 -6.16
CA LEU A 38 23.20 -17.14 -7.40
C LEU A 38 21.80 -16.88 -7.94
N ILE A 39 20.78 -16.92 -7.07
CA ILE A 39 19.39 -16.63 -7.44
C ILE A 39 19.27 -15.20 -7.97
N ILE A 40 19.87 -14.22 -7.29
CA ILE A 40 19.81 -12.82 -7.74
C ILE A 40 20.53 -12.65 -9.09
N LYS A 41 21.68 -13.28 -9.31
CA LYS A 41 22.38 -13.25 -10.61
C LYS A 41 21.47 -13.76 -11.75
N VAL A 42 20.80 -14.90 -11.55
CA VAL A 42 19.83 -15.45 -12.52
C VAL A 42 18.67 -14.47 -12.79
N LEU A 43 18.16 -13.80 -11.76
CA LEU A 43 17.09 -12.81 -11.91
C LEU A 43 17.56 -11.55 -12.65
N VAL A 44 18.78 -11.08 -12.38
CA VAL A 44 19.40 -9.92 -13.03
C VAL A 44 19.73 -10.20 -14.51
N ASP A 45 20.04 -11.44 -14.85
CA ASP A 45 20.25 -11.86 -16.24
C ASP A 45 18.98 -11.93 -17.08
N ARG A 46 17.83 -12.12 -16.42
CA ARG A 46 16.51 -12.02 -17.07
C ARG A 46 16.05 -10.59 -17.30
N ILE A 47 16.74 -9.58 -16.74
CA ILE A 47 16.42 -8.17 -17.02
C ILE A 47 16.85 -7.85 -18.46
N PRO A 48 15.92 -7.44 -19.35
CA PRO A 48 16.26 -7.12 -20.72
C PRO A 48 17.25 -5.95 -20.75
N LYS A 49 18.39 -6.14 -21.42
CA LYS A 49 19.34 -5.06 -21.69
C LYS A 49 18.59 -3.95 -22.43
N LYS A 50 18.57 -2.73 -21.90
CA LYS A 50 18.17 -1.55 -22.70
C LYS A 50 19.04 -1.58 -23.96
N LYS A 51 18.40 -1.56 -25.14
CA LYS A 51 19.11 -1.31 -26.40
C LYS A 51 19.90 -0.02 -26.20
N ALA A 52 21.22 -0.08 -26.36
CA ALA A 52 22.03 1.10 -26.49
C ALA A 52 21.45 1.99 -27.61
N PRO A 53 21.56 3.34 -27.52
CA PRO A 53 21.38 4.16 -28.70
C PRO A 53 22.29 3.59 -29.79
N LYS A 54 21.74 3.39 -31.00
CA LYS A 54 22.46 2.81 -32.15
C LYS A 54 23.87 3.42 -32.21
N ASP A 55 24.88 2.58 -32.06
CA ASP A 55 26.25 2.94 -32.41
C ASP A 55 26.23 3.46 -33.85
N LYS A 56 26.78 4.66 -34.06
CA LYS A 56 26.98 5.23 -35.38
C LYS A 56 27.76 4.19 -36.20
N GLU A 57 27.16 3.68 -37.28
CA GLU A 57 27.83 2.80 -38.23
C GLU A 57 29.18 3.41 -38.62
N LYS A 58 30.22 2.56 -38.70
CA LYS A 58 31.53 2.98 -39.21
C LYS A 58 31.31 3.62 -40.58
N PRO A 59 31.90 4.80 -40.85
CA PRO A 59 31.70 5.49 -42.10
C PRO A 59 32.09 4.56 -43.27
N GLY A 60 31.18 4.35 -44.21
CA GLY A 60 31.43 3.59 -45.41
C GLY A 60 32.48 4.27 -46.28
N LYS A 61 33.04 3.58 -47.29
CA LYS A 61 33.99 4.19 -48.23
C LYS A 61 33.45 5.45 -48.91
N GLU A 62 32.13 5.61 -48.99
CA GLU A 62 31.42 6.80 -49.48
C GLU A 62 31.58 8.01 -48.54
N ASP A 63 31.59 7.80 -47.22
CA ASP A 63 31.76 8.86 -46.21
C ASP A 63 33.19 9.40 -46.15
N ALA A 64 34.18 8.61 -46.60
CA ALA A 64 35.57 9.06 -46.73
C ALA A 64 35.75 10.02 -47.92
N SER A 65 35.10 9.74 -49.05
CA SER A 65 35.09 10.63 -50.23
C SER A 65 34.33 11.94 -49.97
N ILE A 66 33.26 11.91 -49.18
CA ILE A 66 32.53 13.12 -48.75
C ILE A 66 33.37 13.97 -47.78
N LYS A 67 34.16 13.32 -46.91
CA LYS A 67 35.09 13.99 -45.98
C LYS A 67 36.17 14.79 -46.70
N GLU A 68 36.79 14.22 -47.73
CA GLU A 68 37.83 14.89 -48.52
C GLU A 68 37.27 16.07 -49.34
N LEU A 69 36.05 15.95 -49.88
CA LEU A 69 35.38 17.03 -50.62
C LEU A 69 34.99 18.22 -49.72
N LEU A 70 34.57 17.96 -48.47
CA LEU A 70 34.21 19.00 -47.48
C LEU A 70 35.42 19.76 -46.91
N ASP A 71 36.59 19.11 -46.91
CA ASP A 71 37.86 19.75 -46.53
C ASP A 71 38.36 20.68 -47.65
N ALA A 72 38.17 20.29 -48.92
CA ALA A 72 38.53 21.09 -50.08
C ALA A 72 37.69 22.37 -50.25
N THR A 73 36.44 22.39 -49.76
CA THR A 73 35.54 23.56 -49.82
C THR A 73 35.60 24.47 -48.57
N GLY A 74 36.34 24.07 -47.53
CA GLY A 74 36.45 24.83 -46.26
C GLY A 74 35.19 24.79 -45.38
N GLU A 75 34.17 24.02 -45.77
CA GLU A 75 32.85 23.97 -45.12
C GLU A 75 32.84 23.11 -43.85
N ARG A 76 33.87 22.28 -43.65
CA ARG A 76 34.00 21.39 -42.48
C ARG A 76 33.95 22.14 -41.15
N THR A 77 34.68 23.26 -41.07
CA THR A 77 34.74 24.10 -39.86
C THR A 77 33.39 24.75 -39.53
N LYS A 78 32.57 25.01 -40.55
CA LYS A 78 31.22 25.57 -40.39
C LYS A 78 30.25 24.50 -39.90
N LEU A 79 30.37 23.28 -40.41
CA LEU A 79 29.56 22.14 -39.96
C LEU A 79 29.86 21.77 -38.50
N GLU A 80 31.13 21.77 -38.09
CA GLU A 80 31.53 21.50 -36.71
C GLU A 80 30.94 22.56 -35.76
N LYS A 81 31.06 23.85 -36.09
CA LYS A 81 30.43 24.94 -35.32
C LYS A 81 28.91 24.83 -35.23
N LEU A 82 28.25 24.48 -36.34
CA LEU A 82 26.79 24.28 -36.38
C LEU A 82 26.35 23.05 -35.57
N GLN A 83 27.19 22.01 -35.50
CA GLN A 83 26.93 20.82 -34.68
C GLN A 83 27.06 21.15 -33.19
N GLU A 84 28.12 21.85 -32.80
CA GLU A 84 28.32 22.33 -31.42
C GLU A 84 27.18 23.24 -30.97
N GLU A 85 26.74 24.16 -31.83
CA GLU A 85 25.61 25.05 -31.55
C GLU A 85 24.29 24.28 -31.42
N ASN A 86 24.04 23.29 -32.27
CA ASN A 86 22.87 22.42 -32.16
C ASN A 86 22.88 21.58 -30.88
N GLU A 87 24.04 21.08 -30.46
CA GLU A 87 24.16 20.33 -29.21
C GLU A 87 23.92 21.23 -28.00
N ARG A 88 24.46 22.46 -28.01
CA ARG A 88 24.21 23.47 -26.98
C ARG A 88 22.72 23.83 -26.88
N LEU A 89 22.08 24.12 -28.01
CA LEU A 89 20.66 24.48 -28.06
C LEU A 89 19.76 23.32 -27.62
N LYS A 90 20.10 22.07 -27.96
CA LYS A 90 19.37 20.90 -27.47
C LYS A 90 19.49 20.72 -25.96
N ALA A 91 20.69 20.90 -25.40
CA ALA A 91 20.90 20.83 -23.96
C ALA A 91 20.11 21.93 -23.21
N GLU A 92 20.06 23.14 -23.77
CA GLU A 92 19.28 24.25 -23.23
C GLU A 92 17.77 23.98 -23.29
N LEU A 93 17.26 23.47 -24.42
CA LEU A 93 15.87 23.07 -24.56
C LEU A 93 15.48 21.97 -23.57
N ASP A 94 16.34 21.00 -23.34
CA ASP A 94 16.06 19.92 -22.38
C ASP A 94 16.09 20.44 -20.94
N GLY A 95 16.99 21.36 -20.61
CA GLY A 95 16.97 22.09 -19.33
C GLY A 95 15.67 22.88 -19.13
N LEU A 96 15.22 23.61 -20.14
CA LEU A 96 13.97 24.38 -20.11
C LEU A 96 12.73 23.47 -19.98
N LYS A 97 12.71 22.31 -20.64
CA LYS A 97 11.63 21.31 -20.50
C LYS A 97 11.59 20.75 -19.08
N ILE A 98 12.74 20.41 -18.49
CA ILE A 98 12.81 19.92 -17.10
C ILE A 98 12.30 21.00 -16.13
N GLN A 99 12.69 22.25 -16.33
CA GLN A 99 12.20 23.37 -15.52
C GLN A 99 10.68 23.58 -15.68
N ALA A 100 10.14 23.45 -16.89
CA ALA A 100 8.71 23.55 -17.14
C ALA A 100 7.92 22.44 -16.44
N VAL A 101 8.37 21.18 -16.57
CA VAL A 101 7.75 20.03 -15.89
C VAL A 101 7.83 20.17 -14.37
N ASN A 102 8.95 20.65 -13.82
CA ASN A 102 9.07 20.90 -12.39
C ASN A 102 8.16 22.03 -11.90
N ARG A 103 7.99 23.10 -12.69
CA ARG A 103 7.04 24.19 -12.38
C ARG A 103 5.58 23.72 -12.41
N GLU A 104 5.25 22.79 -13.29
CA GLU A 104 3.91 22.23 -13.42
C GLU A 104 3.62 21.16 -12.36
N SER A 105 4.59 20.28 -12.07
CA SER A 105 4.47 19.20 -11.09
C SER A 105 4.49 19.69 -9.64
N ASN A 106 5.13 20.84 -9.34
CA ASN A 106 5.11 21.45 -7.99
C ASN A 106 3.92 22.39 -7.77
N LYS A 107 2.92 22.42 -8.66
CA LYS A 107 1.62 23.02 -8.34
C LYS A 107 0.79 21.99 -7.58
N PRO A 108 0.58 22.10 -6.25
CA PRO A 108 -0.38 21.26 -5.57
C PRO A 108 -1.76 21.48 -6.23
N SER A 109 -2.48 20.39 -6.50
CA SER A 109 -3.80 20.42 -7.17
C SER A 109 -4.81 21.38 -6.51
N SER A 110 -4.58 21.77 -5.25
CA SER A 110 -5.37 22.73 -4.48
C SER A 110 -5.12 24.21 -4.82
N LYS A 111 -4.09 24.54 -5.62
CA LYS A 111 -3.74 25.91 -6.04
C LYS A 111 -4.04 26.20 -7.52
N GLN A 112 -4.58 25.25 -8.28
CA GLN A 112 -5.09 25.53 -9.62
C GLN A 112 -6.46 26.21 -9.52
N PRO A 113 -6.64 27.39 -10.15
CA PRO A 113 -7.96 28.01 -10.25
C PRO A 113 -8.94 27.09 -10.97
N GLU A 114 -10.20 27.07 -10.52
CA GLU A 114 -11.26 26.18 -11.04
C GLU A 114 -11.54 26.34 -12.55
N TRP A 115 -11.07 27.44 -13.16
CA TRP A 115 -11.24 27.78 -14.57
C TRP A 115 -10.08 27.38 -15.48
N GLU A 116 -8.99 26.81 -14.95
CA GLU A 116 -7.95 26.18 -15.77
C GLU A 116 -8.46 24.84 -16.33
N ALA A 117 -8.36 24.65 -17.64
CA ALA A 117 -8.82 23.44 -18.32
C ALA A 117 -8.03 22.22 -17.86
N LYS A 118 -8.60 21.43 -16.94
CA LYS A 118 -8.02 20.15 -16.54
C LYS A 118 -8.03 19.22 -17.75
N GLY A 119 -6.85 18.75 -18.15
CA GLY A 119 -6.68 17.74 -19.18
C GLY A 119 -7.13 16.36 -18.71
N VAL A 120 -8.43 16.20 -18.42
CA VAL A 120 -9.27 14.99 -18.46
C VAL A 120 -10.66 15.42 -17.98
N GLY A 121 -11.62 15.56 -18.90
CA GLY A 121 -12.99 15.99 -18.61
C GLY A 121 -13.28 17.39 -19.13
N ASN A 122 -13.38 17.51 -20.45
CA ASN A 122 -13.88 18.70 -21.10
C ASN A 122 -15.39 18.80 -20.83
N ASP A 123 -15.78 19.42 -19.71
CA ASP A 123 -17.17 19.85 -19.48
C ASP A 123 -17.45 20.99 -20.47
N GLN A 124 -17.82 20.60 -21.70
CA GLN A 124 -18.19 21.54 -22.75
C GLN A 124 -19.31 22.46 -22.23
N LYS A 125 -19.08 23.76 -22.41
CA LYS A 125 -19.98 24.86 -22.11
C LYS A 125 -21.20 24.74 -23.04
N GLY A 126 -22.15 23.87 -22.72
CA GLY A 126 -23.30 23.61 -23.59
C GLY A 126 -24.34 22.63 -23.07
N ASP A 127 -23.98 21.66 -22.23
CA ASP A 127 -24.94 20.64 -21.79
C ASP A 127 -25.14 20.65 -20.26
N ARG A 128 -25.56 21.81 -19.73
CA ARG A 128 -26.29 21.82 -18.45
C ARG A 128 -27.73 21.37 -18.69
N ARG A 129 -27.90 20.16 -19.22
CA ARG A 129 -29.15 19.44 -18.96
C ARG A 129 -29.17 19.28 -17.45
N GLY A 130 -30.02 20.07 -16.79
CA GLY A 130 -30.29 19.92 -15.38
C GLY A 130 -30.56 18.45 -15.20
N ARG A 131 -29.60 17.71 -14.63
CA ARG A 131 -29.76 16.29 -14.37
C ARG A 131 -30.97 16.28 -13.46
N GLY A 132 -32.13 15.94 -14.01
CA GLY A 132 -33.35 15.63 -13.29
C GLY A 132 -33.03 14.38 -12.50
N LYS A 133 -32.19 14.54 -11.48
CA LYS A 133 -31.83 13.48 -10.56
C LYS A 133 -33.15 13.22 -9.88
N LYS A 134 -33.82 12.12 -10.25
CA LYS A 134 -34.83 11.49 -9.40
C LYS A 134 -34.25 11.58 -7.99
N LYS A 135 -35.01 12.16 -7.05
CA LYS A 135 -34.64 12.14 -5.64
C LYS A 135 -34.18 10.71 -5.37
N ARG A 136 -32.92 10.53 -4.97
CA ARG A 136 -32.45 9.22 -4.55
C ARG A 136 -33.45 8.77 -3.49
N ASN A 137 -34.05 7.59 -3.68
CA ASN A 137 -34.85 6.99 -2.63
C ASN A 137 -33.94 6.99 -1.41
N GLY A 138 -34.29 7.83 -0.41
CA GLY A 138 -33.47 7.93 0.78
C GLY A 138 -33.31 6.55 1.36
N ALA A 139 -32.16 6.27 1.96
CA ALA A 139 -32.01 5.12 2.86
C ALA A 139 -32.82 5.39 4.14
N GLY A 140 -34.11 5.73 4.00
CA GLY A 140 -35.02 5.89 5.12
C GLY A 140 -35.02 4.62 5.96
N ASN A 141 -35.42 4.75 7.22
CA ASN A 141 -35.44 3.66 8.19
C ASN A 141 -36.18 2.44 7.63
N LYS A 142 -35.42 1.52 7.03
CA LYS A 142 -35.94 0.23 6.59
C LYS A 142 -36.30 -0.56 7.84
N ARG A 143 -37.42 -1.28 7.79
CA ARG A 143 -37.76 -2.24 8.83
C ARG A 143 -36.62 -3.25 8.93
N LYS A 144 -36.16 -3.51 10.15
CA LYS A 144 -35.18 -4.57 10.41
C LYS A 144 -35.86 -5.92 10.17
N THR A 145 -35.15 -6.81 9.48
CA THR A 145 -35.66 -8.14 9.06
C THR A 145 -35.12 -9.26 9.94
N LYS A 146 -34.10 -9.01 10.76
CA LYS A 146 -33.49 -10.01 11.65
C LYS A 146 -34.47 -10.41 12.74
N GLU A 147 -34.48 -11.70 13.09
CA GLU A 147 -35.23 -12.20 14.24
C GLU A 147 -34.57 -11.75 15.55
N PRO A 148 -35.36 -11.36 16.57
CA PRO A 148 -34.80 -10.89 17.84
C PRO A 148 -34.25 -12.06 18.67
N THR A 149 -32.98 -11.97 19.08
CA THR A 149 -32.32 -12.92 19.99
C THR A 149 -32.93 -12.90 21.39
N ILE A 150 -33.31 -11.71 21.88
CA ILE A 150 -33.90 -11.49 23.20
C ILE A 150 -35.22 -10.74 23.03
N LYS A 151 -36.28 -11.17 23.76
CA LYS A 151 -37.59 -10.50 23.78
C LYS A 151 -37.86 -9.92 25.16
N ALA A 152 -37.78 -8.60 25.28
CA ALA A 152 -38.20 -7.86 26.47
C ALA A 152 -39.62 -7.29 26.28
N LYS A 153 -40.42 -7.25 27.36
CA LYS A 153 -41.73 -6.59 27.39
C LYS A 153 -41.75 -5.60 28.53
N GLU A 154 -41.85 -4.32 28.19
CA GLU A 154 -41.97 -3.25 29.16
C GLU A 154 -43.43 -3.00 29.53
N LYS A 155 -43.67 -2.72 30.81
CA LYS A 155 -45.01 -2.38 31.33
C LYS A 155 -45.09 -0.88 31.62
N LEU A 156 -46.20 -0.26 31.21
CA LEU A 156 -46.48 1.13 31.53
C LEU A 156 -47.14 1.20 32.92
N VAL A 157 -46.39 1.65 33.92
CA VAL A 157 -46.90 1.78 35.30
C VAL A 157 -47.61 3.12 35.50
N CYS A 158 -47.08 4.22 34.98
CA CYS A 158 -47.69 5.54 35.11
C CYS A 158 -47.85 6.21 33.74
N CYS A 159 -48.90 7.03 33.58
CA CYS A 159 -49.08 7.84 32.38
C CYS A 159 -47.99 8.91 32.27
N THR A 160 -47.26 8.93 31.16
CA THR A 160 -46.17 9.92 30.93
C THR A 160 -46.67 11.35 30.77
N ASN A 161 -47.96 11.56 30.49
CA ASN A 161 -48.51 12.89 30.24
C ASN A 161 -49.17 13.52 31.48
N CYS A 162 -49.83 12.72 32.31
CA CYS A 162 -50.57 13.22 33.49
C CYS A 162 -50.16 12.58 34.83
N GLY A 163 -49.23 11.62 34.82
CA GLY A 163 -48.68 10.99 36.03
C GLY A 163 -49.61 10.01 36.75
N LYS A 164 -50.84 9.80 36.27
CA LYS A 164 -51.77 8.83 36.88
C LYS A 164 -51.23 7.41 36.82
N ASP A 165 -51.47 6.65 37.89
CA ASP A 165 -51.15 5.22 37.97
C ASP A 165 -52.03 4.42 37.01
N LEU A 166 -51.40 3.59 36.19
CA LEU A 166 -51.98 2.69 35.20
C LEU A 166 -51.69 1.22 35.51
N SER A 167 -51.03 0.92 36.65
CA SER A 167 -50.64 -0.45 37.04
C SER A 167 -51.78 -1.46 37.04
N ARG A 168 -53.01 -1.00 37.33
CA ARG A 168 -54.24 -1.81 37.39
C ARG A 168 -55.07 -1.78 36.11
N VAL A 169 -54.68 -0.96 35.13
CA VAL A 169 -55.39 -0.83 33.87
C VAL A 169 -54.94 -1.93 32.91
N VAL A 170 -55.90 -2.63 32.30
CA VAL A 170 -55.60 -3.71 31.36
C VAL A 170 -54.96 -3.12 30.09
N PRO A 171 -53.83 -3.67 29.60
CA PRO A 171 -53.22 -3.23 28.34
C PRO A 171 -54.15 -3.36 27.14
N LEU A 172 -53.99 -2.48 26.15
CA LEU A 172 -54.70 -2.59 24.88
C LEU A 172 -54.24 -3.84 24.09
N LYS A 173 -55.10 -4.28 23.16
CA LYS A 173 -54.80 -5.39 22.24
C LYS A 173 -53.67 -5.05 21.25
N ASP A 174 -53.61 -3.78 20.83
CA ASP A 174 -52.58 -3.30 19.92
C ASP A 174 -51.32 -2.90 20.69
N SER A 175 -50.16 -3.32 20.17
CA SER A 175 -48.86 -3.01 20.76
C SER A 175 -47.86 -2.59 19.69
N ASN A 176 -47.00 -1.63 20.03
CA ASN A 176 -45.92 -1.20 19.18
C ASN A 176 -44.67 -2.04 19.47
N THR A 177 -44.08 -2.64 18.43
CA THR A 177 -42.84 -3.40 18.53
C THR A 177 -41.73 -2.71 17.74
N ARG A 178 -40.52 -2.71 18.31
CA ARG A 178 -39.31 -2.20 17.67
C ARG A 178 -38.20 -3.23 17.88
N ILE A 179 -37.45 -3.52 16.82
CA ILE A 179 -36.24 -4.34 16.89
C ILE A 179 -35.04 -3.43 17.17
N ILE A 180 -34.33 -3.70 18.26
CA ILE A 180 -33.10 -3.02 18.64
C ILE A 180 -31.96 -3.98 18.29
N GLU A 181 -30.98 -3.48 17.53
CA GLU A 181 -29.75 -4.22 17.22
C GLU A 181 -28.69 -3.50 18.02
N ASP A 182 -28.10 -4.21 18.97
CA ASP A 182 -27.09 -3.69 19.88
C ASP A 182 -25.92 -4.67 19.95
N ILE A 183 -24.79 -4.21 20.46
CA ILE A 183 -23.62 -5.04 20.72
C ILE A 183 -23.77 -5.60 22.14
N SER A 184 -23.42 -6.87 22.35
CA SER A 184 -23.32 -7.43 23.69
C SER A 184 -22.39 -6.59 24.57
N GLU A 185 -22.57 -6.67 25.89
CA GLU A 185 -21.63 -6.07 26.83
C GLU A 185 -20.20 -6.51 26.48
N VAL A 186 -19.27 -5.55 26.56
CA VAL A 186 -17.88 -5.82 26.17
C VAL A 186 -17.30 -6.80 27.18
N SER A 187 -16.96 -8.01 26.73
CA SER A 187 -16.40 -9.04 27.59
C SER A 187 -14.96 -8.70 27.95
N GLU A 188 -14.57 -9.01 29.19
CA GLU A 188 -13.18 -8.94 29.63
C GLU A 188 -12.31 -9.89 28.77
N PRO A 189 -11.04 -9.53 28.51
CA PRO A 189 -10.14 -10.41 27.79
C PRO A 189 -9.83 -11.67 28.60
N GLU A 190 -9.85 -12.83 27.94
CA GLU A 190 -9.39 -14.09 28.54
C GLU A 190 -7.85 -14.08 28.65
N VAL A 191 -7.34 -14.18 29.87
CA VAL A 191 -5.89 -14.28 30.15
C VAL A 191 -5.53 -15.74 30.35
N ILE A 192 -4.76 -16.30 29.43
CA ILE A 192 -4.42 -17.73 29.39
C ILE A 192 -2.91 -17.90 29.60
N GLU A 193 -2.52 -18.64 30.63
CA GLU A 193 -1.15 -19.10 30.82
C GLU A 193 -0.94 -20.41 30.05
N VAL A 194 0.12 -20.48 29.25
CA VAL A 194 0.44 -21.65 28.43
C VAL A 194 1.78 -22.23 28.88
N GLU A 195 1.72 -23.34 29.62
CA GLU A 195 2.91 -24.12 29.96
C GLU A 195 3.28 -25.05 28.80
N GLN A 196 4.49 -24.87 28.25
CA GLN A 196 4.98 -25.68 27.14
C GLN A 196 6.01 -26.70 27.64
N GLU A 197 5.64 -27.98 27.61
CA GLU A 197 6.54 -29.07 27.96
C GLU A 197 7.75 -29.10 27.02
N LYS A 198 8.93 -29.37 27.58
CA LYS A 198 10.17 -29.63 26.84
C LYS A 198 10.64 -31.05 27.09
N LYS A 199 10.94 -31.78 26.02
CA LYS A 199 11.48 -33.15 26.08
C LYS A 199 12.74 -33.26 25.24
N TYR A 200 13.69 -34.06 25.69
CA TYR A 200 14.84 -34.44 24.88
C TYR A 200 14.46 -35.63 23.99
N CYS A 201 14.62 -35.51 22.68
CA CYS A 201 14.34 -36.59 21.74
C CYS A 201 15.58 -37.48 21.57
N PRO A 202 15.50 -38.78 21.90
CA PRO A 202 16.65 -39.69 21.77
C PRO A 202 17.04 -39.98 20.32
N GLY A 203 16.11 -39.82 19.37
CA GLY A 203 16.36 -40.11 17.95
C GLY A 203 17.15 -39.02 17.23
N CYS A 204 16.77 -37.75 17.41
CA CYS A 204 17.45 -36.62 16.78
C CYS A 204 18.42 -35.87 17.72
N GLN A 205 18.50 -36.27 18.99
CA GLN A 205 19.38 -35.68 20.01
C GLN A 205 19.12 -34.17 20.27
N GLN A 206 17.89 -33.72 20.04
CA GLN A 206 17.48 -32.33 20.23
C GLN A 206 16.41 -32.19 21.32
N VAL A 207 16.38 -31.02 21.96
CA VAL A 207 15.27 -30.62 22.84
C VAL A 207 14.10 -30.15 21.98
N VAL A 208 12.96 -30.81 22.12
CA VAL A 208 11.70 -30.49 21.44
C VAL A 208 10.75 -29.85 22.43
N THR A 209 10.15 -28.73 22.04
CA THR A 209 9.15 -28.00 22.85
C THR A 209 7.76 -28.25 22.26
N ALA A 210 6.77 -28.47 23.12
CA ALA A 210 5.37 -28.57 22.73
C ALA A 210 4.90 -27.27 22.04
N LYS A 211 4.14 -27.39 20.95
CA LYS A 211 3.60 -26.23 20.22
C LYS A 211 2.22 -25.88 20.77
N SER A 212 1.96 -24.59 20.93
CA SER A 212 0.62 -24.07 21.23
C SER A 212 -0.02 -23.49 19.97
N GLU A 213 -1.32 -23.71 19.82
CA GLU A 213 -2.13 -23.15 18.73
C GLU A 213 -2.94 -21.92 19.17
N LEU A 214 -2.81 -21.50 20.43
CA LEU A 214 -3.59 -20.38 20.99
C LEU A 214 -3.07 -18.99 20.55
N ALA A 215 -1.79 -18.91 20.21
CA ALA A 215 -1.10 -17.69 19.80
C ALA A 215 -0.04 -17.99 18.75
N LEU A 216 0.39 -16.96 18.02
CA LEU A 216 1.54 -17.08 17.13
C LEU A 216 2.84 -17.31 17.93
N PRO A 217 3.85 -17.97 17.35
CA PRO A 217 5.13 -18.17 18.03
C PRO A 217 5.74 -16.85 18.51
N LYS A 218 6.13 -16.79 19.80
CA LYS A 218 6.70 -15.59 20.46
C LYS A 218 5.74 -14.38 20.53
N SER A 219 4.44 -14.62 20.41
CA SER A 219 3.43 -13.58 20.52
C SER A 219 2.67 -13.70 21.83
N ASP A 220 2.46 -12.56 22.49
CA ASP A 220 1.69 -12.47 23.74
C ASP A 220 0.20 -12.17 23.47
N ILE A 221 -0.23 -12.16 22.19
CA ILE A 221 -1.61 -11.93 21.78
C ILE A 221 -2.21 -13.18 21.13
N GLY A 222 -3.42 -13.53 21.56
CA GLY A 222 -4.16 -14.67 21.02
C GLY A 222 -4.56 -14.49 19.56
N LEU A 223 -4.89 -15.59 18.89
CA LEU A 223 -5.27 -15.57 17.47
C LEU A 223 -6.50 -14.69 17.19
N ASN A 224 -7.53 -14.73 18.03
CA ASN A 224 -8.75 -13.92 17.87
C ASN A 224 -8.44 -12.41 17.89
N LEU A 225 -7.64 -11.98 18.87
CA LEU A 225 -7.20 -10.59 18.97
C LEU A 225 -6.33 -10.19 17.77
N THR A 226 -5.46 -11.09 17.33
CA THR A 226 -4.63 -10.88 16.12
C THR A 226 -5.52 -10.68 14.89
N THR A 227 -6.54 -11.51 14.69
CA THR A 227 -7.49 -11.36 13.57
C THR A 227 -8.23 -10.03 13.64
N LEU A 228 -8.70 -9.62 14.82
CA LEU A 228 -9.34 -8.33 15.02
C LEU A 228 -8.40 -7.17 14.66
N ILE A 229 -7.16 -7.19 15.16
CA ILE A 229 -6.11 -6.20 14.86
C ILE A 229 -5.88 -6.10 13.34
N CYS A 230 -5.72 -7.24 12.67
CA CYS A 230 -5.50 -7.28 11.21
C CYS A 230 -6.69 -6.66 10.45
N TYR A 231 -7.92 -6.98 10.84
CA TYR A 231 -9.11 -6.40 10.19
C TYR A 231 -9.18 -4.88 10.40
N LEU A 232 -9.01 -4.41 11.63
CA LEU A 232 -9.06 -2.99 11.97
C LEU A 232 -7.94 -2.19 11.28
N TRP A 233 -6.74 -2.75 11.21
CA TRP A 233 -5.60 -2.08 10.60
C TRP A 233 -5.64 -2.12 9.07
N VAL A 234 -5.81 -3.32 8.48
CA VAL A 234 -5.70 -3.52 7.03
C VAL A 234 -7.00 -3.14 6.32
N SER A 235 -8.15 -3.61 6.81
CA SER A 235 -9.44 -3.38 6.13
C SER A 235 -10.03 -2.01 6.43
N LEU A 236 -9.91 -1.53 7.67
CA LEU A 236 -10.46 -0.23 8.08
C LEU A 236 -9.43 0.91 8.08
N GLY A 237 -8.14 0.60 7.88
CA GLY A 237 -7.08 1.62 7.81
C GLY A 237 -6.85 2.37 9.13
N ILE A 238 -7.18 1.76 10.28
CA ILE A 238 -7.03 2.42 11.57
C ILE A 238 -5.55 2.53 11.91
N PRO A 239 -5.01 3.74 12.15
CA PRO A 239 -3.61 3.91 12.49
C PRO A 239 -3.32 3.27 13.85
N PHE A 240 -2.10 2.74 13.99
CA PHE A 240 -1.67 1.97 15.17
C PHE A 240 -1.94 2.67 16.51
N THR A 241 -1.73 3.98 16.60
CA THR A 241 -1.98 4.76 17.83
C THR A 241 -3.45 4.76 18.25
N ARG A 242 -4.38 4.76 17.29
CA ARG A 242 -5.82 4.66 17.56
C ARG A 242 -6.23 3.23 17.87
N LEU A 243 -5.58 2.26 17.23
CA LEU A 243 -5.83 0.85 17.50
C LEU A 243 -5.42 0.47 18.93
N SER A 244 -4.23 0.89 19.37
CA SER A 244 -3.76 0.71 20.75
C SER A 244 -4.73 1.34 21.75
N ARG A 245 -5.18 2.57 21.50
CA ARG A 245 -6.21 3.22 22.34
C ARG A 245 -7.51 2.44 22.38
N TYR A 246 -8.01 2.00 21.22
CA TYR A 246 -9.23 1.20 21.13
C TYR A 246 -9.13 -0.10 21.96
N LEU A 247 -8.03 -0.84 21.83
CA LEU A 247 -7.83 -2.08 22.59
C LEU A 247 -7.74 -1.82 24.10
N LYS A 248 -7.14 -0.70 24.50
CA LYS A 248 -7.06 -0.31 25.91
C LYS A 248 -8.42 0.12 26.48
N ASP A 249 -9.17 0.94 25.74
CA ASP A 249 -10.42 1.54 26.23
C ASP A 249 -11.56 0.50 26.29
N PHE A 250 -11.61 -0.43 25.33
CA PHE A 250 -12.68 -1.43 25.25
C PHE A 250 -12.32 -2.76 25.89
N PHE A 251 -11.07 -3.20 25.77
CA PHE A 251 -10.67 -4.53 26.25
C PHE A 251 -9.67 -4.47 27.41
N CYS A 252 -9.34 -3.29 27.94
CA CYS A 252 -8.37 -3.12 29.03
C CYS A 252 -6.99 -3.76 28.74
N LEU A 253 -6.66 -3.97 27.46
CA LEU A 253 -5.40 -4.57 27.03
C LEU A 253 -4.26 -3.53 27.14
N ARG A 254 -3.07 -3.99 27.53
CA ARG A 254 -1.90 -3.14 27.75
C ARG A 254 -1.09 -2.90 26.49
#